data_AF-A0A4P0Y440-F1
#
_entry.id   AF-A0A4P0Y440-F1
#
_cell.length_a   1.000
_cell.length_b   1.000
_cell.length_c   1.000
_cell.angle_alpha   90.00
_cell.angle_beta   90.00
_cell.angle_gamma   90.00
#
_symmetry.space_group_name_H-M   'P 1'
#
loop_
_entity.id
_entity.type
_entity.pdbx_description
1 polymer ?
#
loop_
_entity_poly.entity_id
_entity_poly.type
_entity_poly.pdbx_seq_one_letter_code
_entity_poly.pdbx_strand_id
1 'polypeptide(L)' 'MFLINGVVQDTLAANDRATQFGDGCFTTARIQQGQVALLDAHLQRLQTTCEKLHIHLTTG' A
#
# COMPACT_ATOMS: atom_id res chain seq x y z
N MET A 1 -2.94 -15.17 -2.07
CA MET A 1 -1.51 -14.87 -2.22
C MET A 1 -1.32 -13.36 -2.25
N PHE A 2 -0.67 -12.80 -1.23
CA PHE A 2 -0.37 -11.37 -1.14
C PHE A 2 1.14 -11.16 -1.01
N LEU A 3 1.66 -10.02 -1.48
CA LEU A 3 3.05 -9.62 -1.28
C LEU A 3 3.09 -8.59 -0.17
N ILE A 4 3.58 -8.96 1.01
CA ILE A 4 3.63 -8.10 2.20
C ILE A 4 5.09 -7.96 2.60
N ASN A 5 5.59 -6.72 2.66
CA ASN A 5 7.00 -6.40 2.97
C ASN A 5 8.01 -7.20 2.12
N GLY A 6 7.69 -7.45 0.84
CA GLY A 6 8.53 -8.21 -0.10
C GLY A 6 8.40 -9.73 -0.01
N VAL A 7 7.59 -10.27 0.90
CA VAL A 7 7.40 -11.72 1.09
C VAL A 7 6.00 -12.13 0.68
N VAL A 8 5.92 -13.25 -0.06
CA VAL A 8 4.67 -13.86 -0.48
C VAL A 8 4.04 -14.59 0.71
N GLN A 9 2.86 -14.16 1.13
CA GLN A 9 2.13 -14.75 2.26
C GLN A 9 0.62 -14.51 2.18
N ASP A 10 -0.14 -15.32 2.93
CA ASP A 10 -1.61 -15.26 2.99
C ASP A 10 -2.15 -14.73 4.33
N THR A 11 -1.28 -14.39 5.26
CA THR A 11 -1.63 -13.89 6.59
C THR A 11 -0.90 -12.61 6.94
N LEU A 12 -1.54 -11.77 7.74
CA LEU A 12 -0.95 -10.59 8.37
C LEU A 12 -1.03 -10.77 9.89
N ALA A 13 -0.08 -10.20 10.63
CA ALA A 13 -0.11 -10.25 12.09
C ALA A 13 -1.36 -9.54 12.63
N ALA A 14 -2.07 -10.17 13.57
CA ALA A 14 -3.31 -9.62 14.09
C ALA A 14 -3.11 -8.25 14.79
N ASN A 15 -1.92 -7.99 15.34
CA ASN A 15 -1.57 -6.73 15.99
C ASN A 15 -1.17 -5.61 14.99
N ASP A 16 -1.23 -5.84 13.68
CA ASP A 16 -1.07 -4.79 12.68
C ASP A 16 -2.19 -3.75 12.83
N ARG A 17 -1.83 -2.46 12.77
CA ARG A 17 -2.78 -1.37 13.01
C ARG A 17 -3.84 -1.22 11.92
N ALA A 18 -3.60 -1.73 10.71
CA ALA A 18 -4.63 -1.85 9.69
C ALA A 18 -5.75 -2.80 10.13
N THR A 19 -5.40 -3.90 10.82
CA THR A 19 -6.36 -4.85 11.38
C THR A 19 -7.08 -4.28 12.61
N GLN A 20 -6.34 -3.60 13.48
CA GLN A 20 -6.90 -3.08 14.74
C GLN A 20 -7.80 -1.86 14.54
N PHE A 21 -7.39 -0.91 13.70
CA PHE A 21 -7.99 0.43 13.63
C PHE A 21 -8.32 0.90 12.21
N GLY A 22 -7.96 0.12 11.18
CA GLY A 22 -7.95 0.63 9.80
C GLY A 22 -6.94 1.76 9.59
N ASP A 23 -5.87 1.80 10.40
CA ASP A 23 -4.88 2.89 10.38
C ASP A 23 -3.89 2.72 9.22
N GLY A 24 -4.29 3.21 8.05
CA GLY A 24 -3.50 3.16 6.83
C GLY A 24 -4.27 3.69 5.63
N CYS A 25 -3.73 3.47 4.44
CA CYS A 25 -4.40 3.83 3.20
C CYS A 25 -4.12 2.79 2.11
N PHE A 26 -4.92 2.81 1.04
CA PHE A 26 -4.73 1.93 -0.11
C PHE A 26 -5.08 2.62 -1.42
N THR A 27 -4.69 1.97 -2.51
CA THR A 27 -5.15 2.31 -3.86
C THR A 27 -5.44 1.05 -4.66
N THR A 28 -6.43 1.12 -5.55
CA THR A 28 -6.72 0.09 -6.54
C THR A 28 -6.37 0.64 -7.92
N ALA A 29 -5.47 -0.03 -8.64
CA ALA A 29 -5.01 0.39 -9.96
C ALA A 29 -5.49 -0.57 -11.05
N ARG A 30 -5.71 -0.06 -12.26
CA ARG A 30 -6.05 -0.88 -13.42
C ARG A 30 -4.77 -1.44 -14.04
N ILE A 31 -4.77 -2.75 -14.33
CA ILE A 31 -3.74 -3.37 -15.16
C ILE A 31 -4.25 -3.47 -16.60
N GLN A 32 -3.45 -3.01 -17.55
CA GLN A 32 -3.74 -3.14 -18.99
C GLN A 32 -2.46 -3.56 -19.71
N GLN A 33 -2.51 -4.67 -20.45
CA GLN A 33 -1.36 -5.20 -21.19
C GLN A 33 -0.09 -5.38 -20.32
N GLY A 34 -0.28 -5.85 -19.08
CA GLY A 34 0.81 -6.05 -18.13
C GLY A 34 1.38 -4.77 -17.51
N GLN A 35 0.82 -3.60 -17.83
CA GLN A 35 1.23 -2.31 -17.27
C GLN A 35 0.20 -1.78 -16.26
N VAL A 36 0.69 -1.10 -15.22
CA VAL A 36 -0.15 -0.37 -14.27
C VAL A 36 -0.53 0.97 -14.89
N ALA A 37 -1.81 1.18 -15.17
CA ALA A 37 -2.29 2.47 -15.66
C ALA A 37 -2.11 3.54 -14.57
N LEU A 38 -1.55 4.70 -14.95
CA LEU A 38 -1.34 5.84 -14.05
C LEU A 38 -0.48 5.51 -12.81
N LEU A 39 0.59 4.72 -12.98
CA LEU A 39 1.48 4.29 -11.89
C LEU A 39 1.93 5.46 -11.00
N ASP A 40 2.45 6.54 -11.59
CA ASP A 40 2.96 7.70 -10.83
C ASP A 40 1.87 8.36 -9.98
N ALA A 41 0.65 8.48 -10.51
CA ALA A 41 -0.48 9.03 -9.76
C ALA A 41 -0.88 8.12 -8.58
N HIS A 42 -0.78 6.80 -8.76
CA HIS A 42 -1.03 5.82 -7.70
C HIS A 42 0.06 5.86 -6.61
N LEU A 43 1.33 6.06 -6.98
CA LEU A 43 2.41 6.24 -6.00
C LEU A 43 2.28 7.56 -5.26
N GLN A 44 2.01 8.65 -5.99
CA GLN A 44 1.83 9.98 -5.41
C GLN A 44 0.67 10.01 -4.40
N ARG A 45 -0.48 9.41 -4.72
CA ARG A 45 -1.61 9.38 -3.75
C ARG A 45 -1.27 8.61 -2.48
N LEU A 46 -0.46 7.54 -2.57
CA LEU A 46 -0.04 6.78 -1.40
C LEU A 46 0.91 7.61 -0.54
N GLN A 47 1.94 8.20 -1.16
CA GLN A 47 2.91 9.08 -0.47
C GLN A 47 2.21 10.24 0.25
N THR A 48 1.39 11.01 -0.46
CA THR A 48 0.66 12.14 0.12
C THR A 48 -0.30 11.71 1.23
N THR A 49 -0.91 10.53 1.13
CA THR A 49 -1.81 10.05 2.20
C THR A 49 -1.02 9.57 3.41
N CYS A 50 0.10 8.86 3.22
CA CYS A 50 1.02 8.51 4.31
C CYS A 50 1.52 9.75 5.05
N GLU A 51 1.93 10.80 4.33
CA GLU A 51 2.32 12.09 4.92
C GLU A 51 1.21 12.68 5.80
N LYS A 52 -0.04 12.72 5.29
CA LYS A 52 -1.21 13.24 6.03
C LYS A 52 -1.60 12.40 7.25
N LEU A 53 -1.35 11.09 7.20
CA LEU A 53 -1.58 10.16 8.31
C LEU A 53 -0.38 10.08 9.27
N HIS A 54 0.69 10.83 9.02
CA HIS A 54 1.94 10.76 9.77
C HIS A 54 2.58 9.35 9.79
N ILE A 55 2.40 8.59 8.71
CA ILE A 55 3.03 7.28 8.49
C ILE A 55 4.33 7.51 7.71
N HIS A 56 5.48 7.20 8.31
CA HIS A 56 6.76 7.30 7.62
C HIS A 56 6.94 6.15 6.63
N LEU A 57 6.98 6.49 5.34
CA LEU A 57 7.25 5.55 4.25
C LEU A 57 8.63 5.86 3.67
N THR A 58 9.60 4.97 3.84
CA THR A 58 10.90 5.10 3.18
C THR A 58 10.78 4.64 1.74
N THR A 59 11.07 5.53 0.80
CA THR A 59 11.32 5.16 -0.60
C THR A 59 12.76 4.70 -0.73
N GLY A 60 12.97 3.45 -1.17
CA GLY A 60 14.29 2.92 -1.53
C GLY A 60 14.77 3.42 -2.88
#